data_AF-A0AAU3U1D3-F1
#
_entry.id   AF-A0AAU3U1D3-F1
#
_cell.length_a   1.000
_cell.length_b   1.000
_cell.length_c   1.000
_cell.angle_alpha   90.00
_cell.angle_beta   90.00
_cell.angle_gamma   90.00
#
_symmetry.space_group_name_H-M   'P 1'
#
loop_
_entity.id
_entity.type
_entity.pdbx_description
1 polymer ?
#
loop_
_entity_poly.entity_id
_entity_poly.type
_entity_poly.pdbx_seq_one_letter_code
_entity_poly.pdbx_strand_id
1 'polypeptide(L)' 'MNSREAHLTVTVATSRPRPKWCPDCKANSAFAVDVFALFPTGVTFISTVAVCEICDDPDDPEVNRG' A
#
# COMPACT_ATOMS: atom_id res chain seq x y z
N MET A 1 21.69 -17.59 15.49
CA MET A 1 21.45 -16.38 14.68
C MET A 1 21.01 -15.27 15.62
N ASN A 2 21.87 -14.30 15.92
CA ASN A 2 21.44 -13.14 16.71
C ASN A 2 20.58 -12.25 15.81
N SER A 3 19.30 -12.10 16.14
CA SER A 3 18.44 -11.10 15.51
C SER A 3 19.08 -9.73 15.79
N ARG A 4 19.61 -9.07 14.76
CA ARG A 4 20.04 -7.67 14.90
C ARG A 4 18.78 -6.83 14.90
N GLU A 5 18.40 -6.36 16.08
CA GLU A 5 17.30 -5.41 16.25
C GLU A 5 17.72 -4.08 15.61
N ALA A 6 16.99 -3.66 14.58
CA ALA A 6 17.21 -2.38 13.92
C ALA A 6 16.17 -1.39 14.42
N HIS A 7 16.61 -0.36 15.14
CA HIS A 7 15.75 0.77 15.50
C HIS A 7 15.59 1.68 14.28
N LEU A 8 14.42 1.62 13.65
CA LEU A 8 14.08 2.42 12.46
C LEU A 8 13.16 3.57 12.86
N THR A 9 13.54 4.80 12.51
CA THR A 9 12.61 5.94 12.54
C THR A 9 11.77 5.90 11.27
N VAL A 10 10.50 5.52 11.41
CA VAL A 10 9.55 5.45 10.30
C VAL A 10 8.81 6.78 10.19
N THR A 11 8.96 7.46 9.05
CA THR A 11 8.19 8.66 8.73
C THR A 11 7.21 8.33 7.60
N VAL A 12 5.93 8.54 7.84
CA VAL A 12 4.89 8.39 6.81
C VAL A 12 4.74 9.72 6.09
N ALA A 13 5.17 9.76 4.82
CA ALA A 13 4.87 10.86 3.93
C ALA A 13 3.64 10.51 3.10
N THR A 14 2.50 11.13 3.41
CA THR A 14 1.28 10.94 2.62
C THR A 14 1.44 11.60 1.26
N SER A 15 1.48 10.81 0.19
CA SER A 15 1.32 11.31 -1.17
C SER A 15 -0.17 11.36 -1.53
N ARG A 16 -0.52 12.10 -2.59
CA ARG A 16 -1.88 12.03 -3.12
C ARG A 16 -2.11 10.63 -3.68
N PRO A 17 -3.14 9.90 -3.23
CA PRO A 17 -3.48 8.61 -3.80
C PRO A 17 -3.69 8.76 -5.31
N ARG A 18 -3.10 7.86 -6.09
CA ARG A 18 -3.24 7.88 -7.54
C ARG A 18 -4.37 6.93 -7.94
N PRO A 19 -5.40 7.40 -8.66
CA PRO A 19 -6.46 6.53 -9.16
C PRO A 19 -5.89 5.41 -10.02
N LYS A 20 -6.46 4.21 -9.89
CA LYS A 20 -6.06 3.01 -10.60
C LYS A 20 -7.28 2.15 -10.91
N TRP A 21 -7.20 1.46 -12.04
CA TRP A 21 -8.13 0.40 -12.40
C TRP A 21 -7.92 -0.83 -11.50
N CYS A 22 -8.99 -1.31 -10.85
CA CYS A 22 -8.97 -2.59 -10.13
C CYS A 22 -9.16 -3.74 -11.12
N PRO A 23 -8.22 -4.71 -11.18
CA PRO A 23 -8.34 -5.84 -12.08
C PRO A 23 -9.40 -6.85 -11.65
N ASP A 24 -9.89 -6.80 -10.40
CA ASP A 24 -10.84 -7.79 -9.88
C ASP A 24 -12.28 -7.32 -10.14
N CYS A 25 -12.71 -6.23 -9.51
CA CYS A 25 -14.05 -5.67 -9.73
C CYS A 25 -14.22 -4.91 -11.06
N LYS A 26 -13.15 -4.77 -11.86
CA LYS A 26 -13.18 -4.08 -13.17
C LYS A 26 -13.78 -2.67 -13.07
N ALA A 27 -13.35 -1.92 -12.06
CA ALA A 27 -13.79 -0.54 -11.85
C ALA A 27 -12.60 0.39 -11.55
N ASN A 28 -12.77 1.70 -11.79
CA ASN A 28 -11.77 2.72 -11.46
C ASN A 28 -11.91 3.16 -10.00
N SER A 29 -11.80 2.19 -9.11
CA SER A 29 -12.11 2.25 -7.68
C SER A 29 -10.90 1.92 -6.81
N ALA A 30 -9.74 1.67 -7.44
CA ALA A 30 -8.49 1.45 -6.71
C ALA A 30 -7.68 2.75 -6.61
N PHE A 31 -6.90 2.85 -5.55
CA PHE A 31 -5.91 3.89 -5.36
C PHE A 31 -4.57 3.28 -4.98
N ALA A 32 -3.49 3.92 -5.43
CA ALA A 32 -2.14 3.46 -5.15
C ALA A 32 -1.32 4.54 -4.42
N VAL A 33 -0.46 4.08 -3.51
CA VAL A 33 0.48 4.89 -2.75
C VAL A 33 1.87 4.26 -2.78
N ASP A 34 2.91 5.08 -2.88
CA ASP A 34 4.29 4.61 -2.81
C ASP A 34 4.77 4.61 -1.36
N VAL A 35 5.50 3.56 -1.00
CA VAL A 35 6.13 3.38 0.30
C VAL A 35 7.61 3.65 0.16
N PHE A 36 8.11 4.60 0.94
CA PHE A 36 9.52 4.94 1.01
C PHE A 36 10.05 4.66 2.42
N ALA A 37 11.28 4.16 2.49
CA ALA A 37 12.02 4.06 3.74
C ALA A 37 13.06 5.17 3.83
N LEU A 38 13.20 5.76 5.01
CA LEU A 38 14.25 6.72 5.32
C LEU A 38 15.36 6.01 6.11
N PHE A 39 16.55 5.94 5.53
CA PHE A 39 17.76 5.42 6.16
C PHE A 39 18.77 6.56 6.42
N PRO A 40 19.78 6.37 7.29
CA PRO A 40 20.86 7.34 7.45
C PRO A 40 21.60 7.67 6.15
N THR A 41 21.60 6.76 5.18
CA THR A 41 22.20 6.93 3.85
C THR A 41 21.29 7.64 2.84
N GLY A 42 20.01 7.86 3.17
CA GLY A 42 19.04 8.54 2.30
C GLY A 42 17.68 7.86 2.24
N VAL A 43 16.84 8.34 1.32
CA VAL A 43 15.49 7.80 1.07
C VAL A 43 15.55 6.73 -0.01
N THR A 44 14.88 5.59 0.21
CA THR A 44 14.79 4.47 -0.74
C THR A 44 13.33 4.12 -1.00
N PHE A 45 12.97 3.95 -2.27
CA PHE A 45 11.68 3.37 -2.65
C PHE A 45 11.64 1.89 -2.28
N ILE A 46 10.58 1.47 -1.60
CA ILE A 46 10.39 0.08 -1.16
C ILE A 46 9.40 -0.64 -2.07
N SER A 47 8.19 -0.08 -2.21
CA SER A 47 7.11 -0.70 -2.98
C SER A 47 5.99 0.30 -3.27
N THR A 48 5.07 -0.08 -4.14
CA THR A 48 3.78 0.58 -4.32
C THR A 48 2.70 -0.35 -3.78
N VAL A 49 1.86 0.17 -2.87
CA VAL A 49 0.69 -0.53 -2.35
C VAL A 49 -0.54 0.02 -3.06
N ALA A 50 -1.46 -0.87 -3.44
CA ALA A 50 -2.75 -0.51 -4.01
C ALA A 50 -3.86 -1.10 -3.16
N VAL A 51 -4.95 -0.34 -2.99
CA VAL A 51 -6.15 -0.76 -2.27
C VAL A 51 -7.35 -0.40 -3.13
N CYS A 52 -8.37 -1.24 -3.15
CA CYS A 52 -9.63 -1.03 -3.85
C CYS A 52 -10.76 -0.76 -2.86
N GLU A 53 -11.46 0.36 -3.03
CA GLU A 53 -12.56 0.74 -2.13
C GLU A 53 -13.75 -0.24 -2.14
N ILE A 54 -13.82 -1.14 -3.13
CA ILE A 54 -14.90 -2.13 -3.29
C ILE A 54 -14.44 -3.53 -2.87
N CYS A 55 -13.24 -3.94 -3.29
CA CYS A 55 -12.75 -5.30 -3.03
C CYS A 55 -12.19 -5.44 -1.62
N ASP A 56 -11.62 -4.37 -1.07
CA ASP A 56 -11.03 -4.35 0.27
C ASP A 56 -11.97 -3.68 1.31
N ASP A 57 -13.26 -3.53 0.98
CA ASP A 57 -14.28 -3.04 1.92
C ASP A 57 -14.50 -4.09 3.02
N PRO A 58 -14.17 -3.79 4.29
CA PRO A 58 -14.30 -4.76 5.38
C PRO A 58 -15.76 -5.06 5.75
N ASP A 59 -16.70 -4.21 5.35
CA ASP A 59 -18.13 -4.35 5.63
C ASP A 59 -18.88 -5.07 4.48
N ASP A 60 -18.24 -5.27 3.33
CA ASP A 60 -18.82 -6.00 2.19
C ASP A 60 -18.71 -7.51 2.44
N PRO A 61 -19.83 -8.26 2.51
CA PRO A 61 -19.76 -9.70 2.68
C PRO A 61 -18.92 -10.31 1.55
N GLU A 62 -17.91 -11.13 1.89
CA GLU A 62 -17.10 -11.85 0.90
C GLU A 62 -18.01 -12.65 -0.04
N VAL A 63 -18.25 -12.09 -1.22
CA VAL A 63 -18.97 -12.75 -2.30
C VAL A 63 -17.97 -12.99 -3.42
N ASN A 64 -17.97 -14.22 -3.95
CA ASN A 64 -17.03 -14.64 -4.98
C ASN A 64 -17.32 -13.86 -6.27
N ARG A 65 -16.52 -12.84 -6.57
CA ARG A 65 -16.65 -11.95 -7.74
C ARG A 65 -15.61 -12.32 -8.80
N GLY A 66 -15.78 -13.53 -9.36
CA GLY A 66 -15.29 -13.95 -10.69
C GLY A 66 -13.82 -13.74 -11.03
#